data_AF-A0A4R2HE63-F1
#
_entry.id   AF-A0A4R2HE63-F1
#
_cell.length_a   1.000
_cell.length_b   1.000
_cell.length_c   1.000
_cell.angle_alpha   90.00
_cell.angle_beta   90.00
_cell.angle_gamma   90.00
#
_symmetry.space_group_name_H-M   'P 1'
#
loop_
_entity.id
_entity.type
_entity.pdbx_description
1 polymer ?
#
loop_
_entity_poly.entity_id
_entity_poly.type
_entity_poly.pdbx_seq_one_letter_code
_entity_poly.pdbx_strand_id
1 'polypeptide(L)'
;MDVNYSAWGNLLEEKSGQYYAIRLGFRQIKGIKEEEINTLRAGKGQGYQSIAAIRDAGVSISALEKLADADAFRSLGFDRRKALWQVTALQDMPEELFKGQPSESTLETQVELPLMSKGEHVVHDYATIGLSLKAHPVSFIRSQLEMLRILSCKTINTAANTGQLVKVAGLVLVRQRPGTAGGVCFITIEDETGFTNLVVFEKLFEKYRKEILHSRLLMVEGRLQREKDVVHVIVSKCIDLTKMLGKLVQREMDDLPIMHLSSTDGNATPYPSQHKPTQVRTAVTQDAFHGGRNFK
;
A
#
# COMPACT_ATOMS: atom_id res chain seq x y z
N MET A 1 -10.36 -5.73 -7.82
CA MET A 1 -9.51 -6.77 -8.42
C MET A 1 -9.57 -7.97 -7.51
N ASP A 2 -9.66 -9.19 -8.04
CA ASP A 2 -9.87 -10.36 -7.19
C ASP A 2 -9.37 -11.65 -7.85
N VAL A 3 -8.70 -12.53 -7.09
CA VAL A 3 -8.13 -13.81 -7.58
C VAL A 3 -9.15 -14.72 -8.25
N ASN A 4 -10.42 -14.64 -7.86
CA ASN A 4 -11.48 -15.45 -8.44
C ASN A 4 -12.19 -14.77 -9.60
N TYR A 5 -11.99 -13.48 -9.87
CA TYR A 5 -12.82 -12.78 -10.86
C TYR A 5 -12.04 -11.94 -11.86
N SER A 6 -10.86 -11.46 -11.51
CA SER A 6 -10.05 -10.59 -12.37
C SER A 6 -9.24 -11.38 -13.39
N ALA A 7 -9.01 -10.76 -14.55
CA ALA A 7 -8.08 -11.22 -15.57
C ALA A 7 -6.79 -10.39 -15.54
N TRP A 8 -5.88 -10.63 -16.50
CA TRP A 8 -4.70 -9.78 -16.68
C TRP A 8 -5.08 -8.34 -17.03
N GLY A 9 -5.92 -8.18 -18.06
CA GLY A 9 -6.51 -6.90 -18.47
C GLY A 9 -7.75 -6.53 -17.67
N ASN A 10 -8.20 -5.28 -17.85
CA ASN A 10 -9.48 -4.84 -17.33
C ASN A 10 -10.63 -5.52 -18.11
N LEU A 11 -11.69 -5.89 -17.41
CA LEU A 11 -12.89 -6.48 -18.01
C LEU A 11 -14.07 -5.51 -17.86
N LEU A 12 -14.90 -5.41 -18.90
CA LEU A 12 -16.21 -4.77 -18.79
C LEU A 12 -17.20 -5.81 -18.30
N GLU A 13 -17.75 -5.60 -17.11
CA GLU A 13 -18.77 -6.46 -16.51
C GLU A 13 -20.14 -6.20 -17.15
N GLU A 14 -21.09 -7.08 -16.87
CA GLU A 14 -22.47 -6.91 -17.30
C GLU A 14 -23.08 -5.60 -16.79
N LYS A 15 -24.09 -5.13 -17.51
CA LYS A 15 -24.76 -3.87 -17.20
C LYS A 15 -25.42 -3.95 -15.82
N SER A 16 -25.02 -3.06 -14.92
CA SER A 16 -25.62 -2.90 -13.60
C SER A 16 -26.36 -1.57 -13.56
N GLY A 17 -27.69 -1.63 -13.69
CA GLY A 17 -28.53 -0.43 -13.77
C GLY A 17 -28.29 0.35 -15.06
N GLN A 18 -27.85 1.61 -14.97
CA GLN A 18 -27.61 2.46 -16.14
C GLN A 18 -26.15 2.42 -16.65
N TYR A 19 -25.24 1.80 -15.90
CA TYR A 19 -23.81 1.82 -16.20
C TYR A 19 -23.26 0.40 -16.35
N TYR A 20 -22.17 0.29 -17.13
CA TYR A 20 -21.33 -0.91 -17.11
C TYR A 20 -20.25 -0.73 -16.04
N ALA A 21 -20.00 -1.78 -15.26
CA ALA A 21 -18.89 -1.76 -14.31
C ALA A 21 -17.59 -2.22 -15.00
N ILE A 22 -16.46 -1.65 -14.61
CA ILE A 22 -15.14 -2.11 -15.06
C ILE A 22 -14.50 -2.87 -13.91
N ARG A 23 -14.14 -4.13 -14.13
CA ARG A 23 -13.29 -4.90 -13.24
C ARG A 23 -11.83 -4.65 -13.59
N LEU A 24 -11.06 -4.21 -12.60
CA LEU A 24 -9.63 -4.01 -12.75
C LEU A 24 -8.89 -5.35 -12.90
N GLY A 25 -7.97 -5.39 -13.84
CA GLY A 25 -7.08 -6.52 -14.07
C GLY A 25 -5.76 -6.44 -13.29
N PHE A 26 -5.07 -7.57 -13.22
CA PHE A 26 -3.83 -7.71 -12.46
C PHE A 26 -2.65 -6.91 -13.03
N ARG A 27 -2.69 -6.48 -14.29
CA ARG A 27 -1.62 -5.65 -14.88
C ARG A 27 -1.34 -4.35 -14.12
N GLN A 28 -2.29 -3.90 -13.29
CA GLN A 28 -2.16 -2.68 -12.50
C GLN A 28 -1.27 -2.87 -11.26
N ILE A 29 -1.04 -4.11 -10.83
CA ILE A 29 -0.17 -4.39 -9.67
C ILE A 29 1.27 -4.21 -10.09
N LYS A 30 1.99 -3.31 -9.41
CA LYS A 30 3.40 -3.10 -9.69
C LYS A 30 4.23 -4.37 -9.42
N GLY A 31 4.95 -4.83 -10.44
CA GLY A 31 5.91 -5.93 -10.31
C GLY A 31 5.30 -7.33 -10.30
N ILE A 32 4.00 -7.49 -10.57
CA ILE A 32 3.42 -8.80 -10.86
C ILE A 32 3.72 -9.17 -12.32
N LYS A 33 3.98 -10.45 -12.56
CA LYS A 33 4.28 -10.98 -13.89
C LYS A 33 3.01 -11.56 -14.52
N GLU A 34 2.87 -11.41 -15.83
CA GLU A 34 1.71 -11.95 -16.55
C GLU A 34 1.67 -13.48 -16.48
N GLU A 35 2.83 -14.13 -16.49
CA GLU A 35 2.96 -15.59 -16.39
C GLU A 35 2.39 -16.14 -15.08
N GLU A 36 2.64 -15.46 -13.95
CA GLU A 36 2.09 -15.82 -12.64
C GLU A 36 0.55 -15.76 -12.63
N ILE A 37 -0.01 -14.73 -13.29
CA ILE A 37 -1.45 -14.56 -13.41
C ILE A 37 -2.06 -15.61 -14.35
N ASN A 38 -1.34 -16.02 -15.39
CA ASN A 38 -1.76 -17.10 -16.27
C ASN A 38 -1.78 -18.44 -15.52
N THR A 39 -0.77 -18.73 -14.69
CA THR A 39 -0.75 -19.90 -13.80
C THR A 39 -1.92 -19.87 -12.82
N LEU A 40 -2.15 -18.74 -12.15
CA LEU A 40 -3.29 -18.54 -11.26
C LEU A 40 -4.62 -18.82 -11.95
N ARG A 41 -4.78 -18.37 -13.19
CA ARG A 41 -6.03 -18.58 -13.95
C ARG A 41 -6.18 -20.02 -14.42
N ALA A 42 -5.09 -20.67 -14.83
CA ALA A 42 -5.10 -22.05 -15.29
C ALA A 42 -5.52 -23.03 -14.17
N GLY A 43 -5.06 -22.80 -12.94
CA GLY A 43 -5.39 -23.65 -11.78
C GLY A 43 -6.75 -23.38 -11.12
N LYS A 44 -7.48 -22.35 -11.56
CA LYS A 44 -8.66 -21.83 -10.84
C LYS A 44 -9.83 -22.83 -10.73
N GLY A 45 -10.09 -23.64 -11.77
CA GLY A 45 -11.26 -24.53 -11.80
C GLY A 45 -12.59 -23.79 -11.50
N GLN A 46 -13.32 -24.25 -10.47
CA GLN A 46 -14.56 -23.59 -9.98
C GLN A 46 -14.32 -22.32 -9.14
N GLY A 47 -13.07 -22.00 -8.81
CA GLY A 47 -12.68 -20.92 -7.92
C GLY A 47 -11.85 -21.43 -6.75
N TYR A 48 -10.91 -20.61 -6.32
CA TYR A 48 -10.09 -20.87 -5.14
C TYR A 48 -10.90 -20.66 -3.87
N GLN A 49 -10.65 -21.51 -2.87
CA GLN A 49 -11.24 -21.42 -1.53
C GLN A 49 -10.20 -21.02 -0.46
N SER A 50 -8.91 -21.12 -0.78
CA SER A 50 -7.81 -20.78 0.11
C SER A 50 -6.61 -20.26 -0.66
N ILE A 51 -5.73 -19.53 0.02
CA ILE A 51 -4.47 -19.03 -0.54
C ILE A 51 -3.51 -20.21 -0.81
N ALA A 52 -3.55 -21.24 0.04
CA ALA A 52 -2.79 -22.48 -0.16
C ALA A 52 -3.12 -23.15 -1.51
N ALA A 53 -4.40 -23.20 -1.90
CA ALA A 53 -4.79 -23.76 -3.20
C ALA A 53 -4.20 -22.98 -4.39
N ILE A 54 -3.97 -21.67 -4.25
CA ILE A 54 -3.36 -20.83 -5.30
C ILE A 54 -1.86 -21.10 -5.38
N ARG A 55 -1.18 -21.29 -4.24
CA ARG A 55 0.22 -21.74 -4.21
C ARG A 55 0.36 -23.11 -4.84
N ASP A 56 -0.52 -24.05 -4.50
CA ASP A 56 -0.47 -25.43 -5.01
C ASP A 56 -0.76 -25.50 -6.52
N ALA A 57 -1.48 -24.49 -7.06
CA ALA A 57 -1.63 -24.29 -8.51
C ALA A 57 -0.34 -23.80 -9.21
N GLY A 58 0.72 -23.47 -8.46
CA GLY A 58 2.04 -23.10 -8.98
C GLY A 58 2.35 -21.60 -8.94
N VAL A 59 1.53 -20.78 -8.28
CA VAL A 59 1.78 -19.34 -8.13
C VAL A 59 2.84 -19.12 -7.05
N SER A 60 3.86 -18.32 -7.33
CA SER A 60 4.95 -18.08 -6.39
C SER A 60 4.51 -17.29 -5.15
N ILE A 61 5.20 -17.50 -4.02
CA ILE A 61 4.93 -16.77 -2.77
C ILE A 61 5.06 -15.25 -2.98
N SER A 62 6.07 -14.81 -3.74
CA SER A 62 6.24 -13.38 -4.07
C SER A 62 5.07 -12.81 -4.87
N ALA A 63 4.43 -13.61 -5.73
CA ALA A 63 3.22 -13.19 -6.43
C ALA A 63 2.01 -13.13 -5.47
N LEU A 64 1.90 -14.08 -4.54
CA LEU A 64 0.85 -14.07 -3.51
C LEU A 64 0.96 -12.87 -2.57
N GLU A 65 2.17 -12.49 -2.16
CA GLU A 65 2.42 -11.27 -1.36
C GLU A 65 1.92 -10.02 -2.09
N LYS A 66 2.27 -9.88 -3.38
CA LYS A 66 1.80 -8.76 -4.22
C LYS A 66 0.29 -8.74 -4.40
N LEU A 67 -0.34 -9.91 -4.54
CA LEU A 67 -1.79 -10.04 -4.62
C LEU A 67 -2.45 -9.64 -3.29
N ALA A 68 -1.83 -9.96 -2.15
CA ALA A 68 -2.32 -9.57 -0.83
C ALA A 68 -2.19 -8.06 -0.61
N ASP A 69 -1.04 -7.49 -0.97
CA ASP A 69 -0.81 -6.04 -0.97
C ASP A 69 -1.80 -5.30 -1.86
N ALA A 70 -2.26 -5.92 -2.94
CA ALA A 70 -3.23 -5.35 -3.86
C ALA A 70 -4.71 -5.61 -3.47
N ASP A 71 -4.95 -6.15 -2.27
CA ASP A 71 -6.29 -6.43 -1.73
C ASP A 71 -7.11 -7.39 -2.64
N ALA A 72 -6.44 -8.37 -3.25
CA ALA A 72 -7.03 -9.25 -4.27
C ALA A 72 -7.71 -10.53 -3.71
N PHE A 73 -7.73 -10.73 -2.39
CA PHE A 73 -8.26 -11.95 -1.75
C PHE A 73 -9.63 -11.76 -1.09
N ARG A 74 -10.38 -10.72 -1.46
CA ARG A 74 -11.68 -10.41 -0.84
C ARG A 74 -12.72 -11.51 -1.05
N SER A 75 -12.71 -12.21 -2.19
CA SER A 75 -13.60 -13.36 -2.43
C SER A 75 -13.33 -14.55 -1.51
N LEU A 76 -12.15 -14.63 -0.91
CA LEU A 76 -11.80 -15.64 0.09
C LEU A 76 -12.13 -15.18 1.53
N GLY A 77 -12.71 -13.99 1.69
CA GLY A 77 -12.98 -13.40 3.00
C GLY A 77 -11.72 -12.88 3.72
N PHE A 78 -10.61 -12.69 3.00
CA PHE A 78 -9.38 -12.15 3.57
C PHE A 78 -9.24 -10.66 3.27
N ASP A 79 -9.01 -9.91 4.32
CA ASP A 79 -8.48 -8.55 4.23
C ASP A 79 -6.96 -8.59 3.95
N ARG A 80 -6.38 -7.51 3.42
CA ARG A 80 -4.95 -7.34 3.12
C ARG A 80 -4.04 -7.91 4.22
N ARG A 81 -4.20 -7.44 5.47
CA ARG A 81 -3.35 -7.87 6.60
C ARG A 81 -3.50 -9.38 6.89
N LYS A 82 -4.73 -9.88 6.84
CA LYS A 82 -5.03 -11.30 7.03
C LYS A 82 -4.50 -12.15 5.89
N ALA A 83 -4.58 -11.67 4.66
CA ALA A 83 -4.03 -12.34 3.49
C ALA A 83 -2.50 -12.40 3.54
N LEU A 84 -1.82 -11.29 3.86
CA LEU A 84 -0.36 -11.27 4.03
C LEU A 84 0.09 -12.26 5.11
N TRP A 85 -0.58 -12.26 6.27
CA TRP A 85 -0.30 -13.21 7.33
C TRP A 85 -0.42 -14.67 6.87
N GLN A 86 -1.51 -14.99 6.16
CA GLN A 86 -1.72 -16.31 5.60
C GLN A 86 -0.66 -16.68 4.56
N VAL A 87 -0.22 -15.73 3.73
CA VAL A 87 0.86 -15.95 2.75
C VAL A 87 2.19 -16.23 3.45
N THR A 88 2.53 -15.49 4.52
CA THR A 88 3.75 -15.72 5.28
C THR A 88 3.76 -17.12 5.90
N ALA A 89 2.65 -17.57 6.47
CA ALA A 89 2.53 -18.93 7.02
C ALA A 89 2.73 -20.04 5.96
N LEU A 90 2.58 -19.76 4.67
CA LEU A 90 2.85 -20.74 3.62
C LEU A 90 4.35 -21.01 3.41
N GLN A 91 5.24 -20.15 3.91
CA GLN A 91 6.69 -20.37 3.87
C GLN A 91 7.12 -21.49 4.82
N ASP A 92 6.38 -21.69 5.91
CA ASP A 92 6.64 -22.72 6.93
C ASP A 92 5.96 -24.07 6.61
N MET A 93 5.52 -24.25 5.37
CA MET A 93 4.89 -25.48 4.92
C MET A 93 5.96 -26.51 4.56
N PRO A 94 5.92 -27.72 5.16
CA PRO A 94 6.99 -28.68 4.96
C PRO A 94 7.10 -29.15 3.50
N GLU A 95 8.28 -28.98 2.90
CA GLU A 95 8.58 -29.45 1.55
C GLU A 95 9.18 -30.86 1.55
N GLU A 96 9.10 -31.52 0.38
CA GLU A 96 9.73 -32.82 0.09
C GLU A 96 9.47 -33.94 1.12
N LEU A 97 10.42 -34.19 2.03
CA LEU A 97 10.43 -35.31 2.98
C LEU A 97 9.25 -35.26 3.97
N PHE A 98 8.72 -34.07 4.21
CA PHE A 98 7.64 -33.83 5.17
C PHE A 98 6.29 -33.55 4.50
N LYS A 99 6.16 -33.81 3.18
CA LYS A 99 4.90 -33.70 2.45
C LYS A 99 3.81 -34.55 3.13
N GLY A 100 2.73 -33.90 3.54
CA GLY A 100 1.58 -34.54 4.20
C GLY A 100 1.62 -34.50 5.74
N GLN A 101 2.69 -33.98 6.35
CA GLN A 101 2.67 -33.63 7.77
C GLN A 101 1.99 -32.27 7.97
N PRO A 102 1.19 -32.11 9.04
CA PRO A 102 0.62 -30.81 9.38
C PRO A 102 1.76 -29.84 9.69
N SER A 103 1.72 -28.64 9.09
CA SER A 103 2.65 -27.57 9.43
C SER A 103 2.43 -27.16 10.90
N GLU A 104 3.50 -26.77 11.58
CA GLU A 104 3.46 -26.27 12.95
C GLU A 104 2.52 -25.05 13.07
N SER A 105 2.39 -24.26 12.00
CA SER A 105 1.41 -23.17 11.86
C SER A 105 -0.06 -23.61 11.98
N THR A 106 -0.37 -24.89 11.80
CA THR A 106 -1.72 -25.47 12.01
C THR A 106 -2.03 -25.63 13.50
N LEU A 107 -0.99 -25.76 14.33
CA LEU A 107 -1.09 -25.88 15.79
C LEU A 107 -1.05 -24.52 16.48
N GLU A 108 -0.70 -23.45 15.75
CA GLU A 108 -0.67 -22.11 16.29
C GLU A 108 -2.08 -21.57 16.55
N THR A 109 -2.22 -20.86 17.67
CA THR A 109 -3.49 -20.20 18.02
C THR A 109 -3.80 -19.13 16.99
N GLN A 110 -5.03 -19.10 16.48
CA GLN A 110 -5.46 -18.05 15.56
C GLN A 110 -5.28 -16.68 16.20
N VAL A 111 -4.32 -15.91 15.69
CA VAL A 111 -4.08 -14.54 16.13
C VAL A 111 -5.15 -13.64 15.52
N GLU A 112 -5.88 -12.91 16.36
CA GLU A 112 -6.73 -11.83 15.90
C GLU A 112 -5.85 -10.62 15.55
N LEU A 113 -5.71 -10.38 14.24
CA LEU A 113 -5.01 -9.21 13.75
C LEU A 113 -5.92 -7.99 13.88
N PRO A 114 -5.39 -6.82 14.29
CA PRO A 114 -6.17 -5.59 14.30
C PRO A 114 -6.75 -5.34 12.90
N LEU A 115 -7.98 -4.82 12.85
CA LEU A 115 -8.58 -4.42 11.59
C LEU A 115 -7.79 -3.25 11.00
N MET A 116 -7.74 -3.19 9.66
CA MET A 116 -7.15 -2.05 8.96
C MET A 116 -8.19 -0.95 8.83
N SER A 117 -7.74 0.29 8.99
CA SER A 117 -8.60 1.44 8.79
C SER A 117 -8.93 1.70 7.33
N LYS A 118 -9.98 2.48 7.09
CA LYS A 118 -10.30 2.96 5.72
C LYS A 118 -9.17 3.81 5.16
N GLY A 119 -8.56 4.67 5.98
CA GLY A 119 -7.41 5.50 5.59
C GLY A 119 -6.20 4.65 5.19
N GLU A 120 -5.84 3.67 6.02
CA GLU A 120 -4.78 2.71 5.72
C GLU A 120 -5.04 1.96 4.42
N HIS A 121 -6.26 1.44 4.22
CA HIS A 121 -6.62 0.75 2.98
C HIS A 121 -6.33 1.59 1.75
N VAL A 122 -6.77 2.84 1.74
CA VAL A 122 -6.62 3.76 0.62
C VAL A 122 -5.16 4.13 0.38
N VAL A 123 -4.39 4.40 1.44
CA VAL A 123 -2.96 4.72 1.33
C VAL A 123 -2.19 3.54 0.71
N HIS A 124 -2.49 2.32 1.17
CA HIS A 124 -1.88 1.11 0.62
C HIS A 124 -2.36 0.80 -0.82
N ASP A 125 -3.63 1.01 -1.15
CA ASP A 125 -4.14 0.86 -2.52
C ASP A 125 -3.36 1.78 -3.50
N TYR A 126 -3.13 3.04 -3.11
CA TYR A 126 -2.32 3.99 -3.90
C TYR A 126 -0.84 3.59 -3.98
N ALA A 127 -0.27 2.96 -2.95
CA ALA A 127 1.11 2.50 -2.99
C ALA A 127 1.30 1.31 -3.95
N THR A 128 0.31 0.40 -4.02
CA THR A 128 0.41 -0.85 -4.78
C THR A 128 -0.10 -0.72 -6.22
N ILE A 129 -1.22 -0.02 -6.42
CA ILE A 129 -1.97 0.06 -7.69
C ILE A 129 -1.93 1.48 -8.28
N GLY A 130 -1.69 2.49 -7.44
CA GLY A 130 -1.71 3.91 -7.87
C GLY A 130 -3.10 4.55 -7.87
N LEU A 131 -4.14 3.81 -7.45
CA LEU A 131 -5.50 4.30 -7.30
C LEU A 131 -6.21 3.53 -6.17
N SER A 132 -7.32 4.08 -5.67
CA SER A 132 -8.24 3.34 -4.79
C SER A 132 -9.68 3.49 -5.25
N LEU A 133 -10.45 2.40 -5.19
CA LEU A 133 -11.88 2.40 -5.44
C LEU A 133 -12.71 2.78 -4.19
N LYS A 134 -12.06 2.91 -3.03
CA LYS A 134 -12.72 3.14 -1.74
C LYS A 134 -12.90 4.63 -1.46
N ALA A 135 -11.81 5.39 -1.57
CA ALA A 135 -11.81 6.85 -1.45
C ALA A 135 -10.49 7.43 -1.98
N HIS A 136 -10.43 8.75 -2.12
CA HIS A 136 -9.20 9.48 -2.44
C HIS A 136 -8.44 9.89 -1.17
N PRO A 137 -7.10 9.79 -1.08
CA PRO A 137 -6.35 10.10 0.15
C PRO A 137 -6.58 11.51 0.70
N VAL A 138 -6.78 12.50 -0.17
CA VAL A 138 -7.02 13.90 0.23
C VAL A 138 -8.37 14.06 0.94
N SER A 139 -9.36 13.20 0.68
CA SER A 139 -10.68 13.29 1.32
C SER A 139 -10.60 13.15 2.84
N PHE A 140 -9.68 12.34 3.37
CA PHE A 140 -9.47 12.16 4.81
C PHE A 140 -8.85 13.38 5.52
N ILE A 141 -8.16 14.25 4.76
CA ILE A 141 -7.56 15.47 5.29
C ILE A 141 -8.30 16.74 4.85
N ARG A 142 -9.44 16.60 4.14
CA ARG A 142 -10.17 17.72 3.55
C ARG A 142 -10.56 18.78 4.57
N SER A 143 -11.10 18.38 5.72
CA SER A 143 -11.49 19.30 6.79
C SER A 143 -10.33 20.15 7.32
N GLN A 144 -9.13 19.57 7.40
CA GLN A 144 -7.91 20.30 7.80
C GLN A 144 -7.47 21.28 6.71
N LEU A 145 -7.56 20.89 5.43
CA LEU A 145 -7.24 21.76 4.30
C LEU A 145 -8.20 22.96 4.23
N GLU A 146 -9.49 22.74 4.45
CA GLU A 146 -10.51 23.79 4.48
C GLU A 146 -10.26 24.80 5.61
N MET A 147 -9.87 24.32 6.79
CA MET A 147 -9.47 25.17 7.92
C MET A 147 -8.26 26.06 7.58
N LEU A 148 -7.36 25.57 6.72
CA LEU A 148 -6.22 26.33 6.18
C LEU A 148 -6.57 27.19 4.96
N ARG A 149 -7.87 27.27 4.60
CA ARG A 149 -8.40 27.99 3.42
C ARG A 149 -7.79 27.48 2.10
N ILE A 150 -7.50 26.19 2.02
CA ILE A 150 -7.06 25.52 0.81
C ILE A 150 -8.29 25.01 0.05
N LEU A 151 -8.44 25.46 -1.18
CA LEU A 151 -9.58 25.16 -2.05
C LEU A 151 -9.44 23.76 -2.68
N SER A 152 -10.58 23.17 -3.04
CA SER A 152 -10.61 21.94 -3.84
C SER A 152 -10.33 22.21 -5.32
N CYS A 153 -9.86 21.20 -6.04
CA CYS A 153 -9.60 21.28 -7.48
C CYS A 153 -10.87 21.68 -8.25
N LYS A 154 -12.04 21.16 -7.85
CA LYS A 154 -13.32 21.57 -8.44
C LYS A 154 -13.60 23.06 -8.26
N THR A 155 -13.42 23.60 -7.06
CA THR A 155 -13.65 25.03 -6.79
C THR A 155 -12.71 25.92 -7.59
N ILE A 156 -11.44 25.51 -7.73
CA ILE A 156 -10.47 26.18 -8.57
C ILE A 156 -10.93 26.21 -10.04
N ASN A 157 -11.43 25.08 -10.54
CA ASN A 157 -11.83 24.97 -11.94
C ASN A 157 -13.17 25.66 -12.25
N THR A 158 -14.09 25.78 -11.29
CA THR A 158 -15.44 26.32 -11.55
C THR A 158 -15.63 27.76 -11.09
N ALA A 159 -15.23 28.11 -9.86
CA ALA A 159 -15.69 29.31 -9.18
C ALA A 159 -14.67 30.47 -9.16
N ALA A 160 -13.41 30.20 -9.49
CA ALA A 160 -12.35 31.20 -9.36
C ALA A 160 -12.23 32.10 -10.60
N ASN A 161 -12.07 33.40 -10.37
CA ASN A 161 -11.83 34.40 -11.41
C ASN A 161 -10.34 34.46 -11.79
N THR A 162 -10.04 34.76 -13.05
CA THR A 162 -8.66 35.02 -13.49
C THR A 162 -8.01 36.12 -12.66
N GLY A 163 -6.76 35.91 -12.26
CA GLY A 163 -5.96 36.83 -11.45
C GLY A 163 -6.12 36.66 -9.93
N GLN A 164 -7.12 35.89 -9.48
CA GLN A 164 -7.35 35.64 -8.05
C GLN A 164 -6.19 34.87 -7.42
N LEU A 165 -5.78 35.27 -6.22
CA LEU A 165 -4.85 34.50 -5.40
C LEU A 165 -5.58 33.31 -4.78
N VAL A 166 -5.04 32.12 -5.00
CA VAL A 166 -5.65 30.87 -4.57
C VAL A 166 -4.62 29.99 -3.86
N LYS A 167 -5.12 29.14 -2.95
CA LYS A 167 -4.36 28.03 -2.38
C LYS A 167 -5.05 26.74 -2.76
N VAL A 168 -4.29 25.80 -3.31
CA VAL A 168 -4.80 24.48 -3.70
C VAL A 168 -3.79 23.42 -3.30
N ALA A 169 -4.28 22.26 -2.87
CA ALA A 169 -3.43 21.12 -2.53
C ALA A 169 -4.02 19.84 -3.12
N GLY A 170 -3.14 18.97 -3.60
CA GLY A 170 -3.54 17.70 -4.18
C GLY A 170 -2.36 16.74 -4.34
N LEU A 171 -2.68 15.47 -4.59
CA LEU A 171 -1.68 14.46 -4.91
C LEU A 171 -1.05 14.77 -6.25
N VAL A 172 0.27 14.74 -6.32
CA VAL A 172 0.96 15.01 -7.58
C VAL A 172 0.86 13.80 -8.49
N LEU A 173 0.16 13.95 -9.61
CA LEU A 173 0.02 12.92 -10.64
C LEU A 173 1.22 12.90 -11.59
N VAL A 174 1.53 14.06 -12.16
CA VAL A 174 2.49 14.20 -13.24
C VAL A 174 3.32 15.46 -13.04
N ARG A 175 4.60 15.36 -13.40
CA ARG A 175 5.54 16.49 -13.50
C ARG A 175 6.21 16.42 -14.86
N GLN A 176 6.14 17.49 -15.63
CA GLN A 176 6.78 17.59 -16.93
C GLN A 176 7.57 18.89 -17.02
N ARG A 177 8.82 18.80 -17.49
CA ARG A 177 9.68 19.96 -17.80
C ARG A 177 10.22 19.77 -19.23
N PRO A 178 9.40 20.06 -20.26
CA PRO A 178 9.83 19.89 -21.65
C PRO A 178 11.02 20.81 -21.96
N GLY A 179 12.03 20.30 -22.66
CA GLY A 179 13.27 21.05 -22.95
C GLY A 179 13.06 22.32 -23.78
N THR A 180 11.92 22.44 -24.48
CA THR A 180 11.57 23.58 -25.33
C THR A 180 10.84 24.71 -24.60
N ALA A 181 10.42 24.53 -23.34
CA ALA A 181 9.58 25.50 -22.62
C ALA A 181 10.36 26.44 -21.70
N GLY A 182 11.62 26.76 -22.01
CA GLY A 182 12.43 27.73 -21.26
C GLY A 182 12.51 27.41 -19.76
N GLY A 183 12.61 26.12 -19.41
CA GLY A 183 12.72 25.67 -18.03
C GLY A 183 11.40 25.65 -17.22
N VAL A 184 10.25 25.94 -17.82
CA VAL A 184 8.94 25.85 -17.16
C VAL A 184 8.58 24.39 -16.83
N CYS A 185 8.07 24.18 -15.62
CA CYS A 185 7.56 22.89 -15.16
C CYS A 185 6.04 22.92 -15.03
N PHE A 186 5.39 21.96 -15.68
CA PHE A 186 3.96 21.69 -15.57
C PHE A 186 3.74 20.56 -14.57
N ILE A 187 2.84 20.78 -13.61
CA ILE A 187 2.51 19.79 -12.59
C ILE A 187 0.99 19.62 -12.56
N THR A 188 0.50 18.39 -12.60
CA THR A 188 -0.92 18.12 -12.40
C THR A 188 -1.11 17.54 -11.00
N ILE A 189 -1.99 18.17 -10.22
CA ILE A 189 -2.40 17.67 -8.91
C ILE A 189 -3.85 17.21 -8.95
N GLU A 190 -4.19 16.21 -8.13
CA GLU A 190 -5.54 15.69 -7.97
C GLU A 190 -6.03 15.72 -6.53
N ASP A 191 -7.34 15.88 -6.38
CA ASP A 191 -8.06 15.63 -5.15
C ASP A 191 -9.34 14.81 -5.43
N GLU A 192 -10.13 14.54 -4.40
CA GLU A 192 -11.37 13.75 -4.53
C GLU A 192 -12.44 14.41 -5.44
N THR A 193 -12.23 15.68 -5.82
CA THR A 193 -13.17 16.47 -6.62
C THR A 193 -12.73 16.65 -8.07
N GLY A 194 -11.48 16.29 -8.41
CA GLY A 194 -10.93 16.38 -9.76
C GLY A 194 -9.44 16.68 -9.77
N PHE A 195 -8.97 17.34 -10.83
CA PHE A 195 -7.57 17.69 -11.00
C PHE A 195 -7.39 19.17 -11.37
N THR A 196 -6.20 19.70 -11.09
CA THR A 196 -5.82 21.09 -11.43
C THR A 196 -4.40 21.11 -11.98
N ASN A 197 -4.17 21.92 -13.00
CA ASN A 197 -2.86 22.09 -13.61
C ASN A 197 -2.14 23.30 -13.00
N LEU A 198 -0.86 23.10 -12.70
CA LEU A 198 0.03 24.08 -12.10
C LEU A 198 1.15 24.41 -13.09
N VAL A 199 1.51 25.69 -13.14
CA VAL A 199 2.63 26.18 -13.95
C VAL A 199 3.67 26.81 -13.03
N VAL A 200 4.88 26.25 -13.06
CA VAL A 200 6.01 26.68 -12.25
C VAL A 200 7.11 27.18 -13.17
N PHE A 201 7.41 28.48 -13.13
CA PHE A 201 8.51 29.06 -13.89
C PHE A 201 9.88 28.66 -13.33
N GLU A 202 10.90 28.64 -14.18
CA GLU A 202 12.26 28.15 -13.88
C GLU A 202 12.84 28.69 -12.56
N LYS A 203 12.84 30.02 -12.36
CA LYS A 203 13.36 30.64 -11.12
C LYS A 203 12.66 30.11 -9.86
N LEU A 204 11.36 29.85 -9.96
CA LEU A 204 10.57 29.33 -8.85
C LEU A 204 10.78 27.84 -8.65
N PHE A 205 10.93 27.10 -9.75
CA PHE A 205 11.27 25.69 -9.73
C PHE A 205 12.60 25.47 -9.01
N GLU A 206 13.65 26.21 -9.34
CA GLU A 206 14.96 26.06 -8.69
C GLU A 206 14.88 26.44 -7.20
N LYS A 207 14.06 27.43 -6.84
CA LYS A 207 13.83 27.81 -5.44
C LYS A 207 13.12 26.71 -4.62
N TYR A 208 12.09 26.08 -5.17
CA TYR A 208 11.28 25.06 -4.50
C TYR A 208 11.55 23.65 -5.05
N ARG A 209 12.77 23.42 -5.53
CA ARG A 209 13.15 22.17 -6.22
C ARG A 209 12.90 20.95 -5.35
N LYS A 210 13.22 21.06 -4.05
CA LYS A 210 13.06 19.97 -3.09
C LYS A 210 11.58 19.60 -2.91
N GLU A 211 10.73 20.58 -2.68
CA GLU A 211 9.29 20.42 -2.49
C GLU A 211 8.64 19.87 -3.76
N ILE A 212 8.99 20.42 -4.92
CA ILE A 212 8.42 19.99 -6.20
C ILE A 212 8.79 18.54 -6.49
N LEU A 213 10.06 18.14 -6.33
CA LEU A 213 10.51 16.79 -6.71
C LEU A 213 10.07 15.69 -5.75
N HIS A 214 10.00 15.95 -4.44
CA HIS A 214 9.78 14.89 -3.44
C HIS A 214 8.36 14.82 -2.89
N SER A 215 7.56 15.88 -3.04
CA SER A 215 6.19 15.88 -2.49
C SER A 215 5.32 14.83 -3.16
N ARG A 216 4.59 14.03 -2.38
CA ARG A 216 3.45 13.27 -2.89
C ARG A 216 2.18 14.10 -2.81
N LEU A 217 2.04 14.89 -1.75
CA LEU A 217 0.97 15.87 -1.57
C LEU A 217 1.59 17.26 -1.62
N LEU A 218 1.26 18.03 -2.65
CA LEU A 218 1.80 19.36 -2.87
C LEU A 218 0.70 20.40 -2.63
N MET A 219 0.98 21.38 -1.78
CA MET A 219 0.18 22.59 -1.69
C MET A 219 0.89 23.72 -2.43
N VAL A 220 0.13 24.47 -3.21
CA VAL A 220 0.63 25.66 -3.87
C VAL A 220 -0.24 26.86 -3.57
N GLU A 221 0.43 28.00 -3.44
CA GLU A 221 -0.20 29.30 -3.52
C GLU A 221 0.17 29.90 -4.88
N GLY A 222 -0.79 30.54 -5.53
CA GLY A 222 -0.59 31.06 -6.88
C GLY A 222 -1.70 31.95 -7.36
N ARG A 223 -1.58 32.44 -8.59
CA ARG A 223 -2.62 33.19 -9.28
C ARG A 223 -3.32 32.29 -10.29
N LEU A 224 -4.64 32.34 -10.30
CA LEU A 224 -5.42 31.62 -11.28
C LEU A 224 -5.31 32.29 -12.65
N GLN A 225 -5.12 31.51 -13.70
CA GLN A 225 -5.16 31.94 -15.09
C GLN A 225 -6.09 31.01 -15.85
N ARG A 226 -7.17 31.58 -16.40
CA ARG A 226 -8.09 30.85 -17.26
C ARG A 226 -7.84 31.23 -18.71
N GLU A 227 -7.53 30.24 -19.52
CA GLU A 227 -7.42 30.36 -20.97
C GLU A 227 -8.47 29.46 -21.62
N LYS A 228 -9.54 30.09 -22.13
CA LYS A 228 -10.73 29.37 -22.66
C LYS A 228 -11.30 28.44 -21.59
N ASP A 229 -11.26 27.12 -21.85
CA ASP A 229 -11.79 26.08 -20.96
C ASP A 229 -10.75 25.52 -19.99
N VAL A 230 -9.47 25.90 -20.13
CA VAL A 230 -8.39 25.36 -19.31
C VAL A 230 -8.02 26.35 -18.21
N VAL A 231 -8.00 25.84 -16.98
CA VAL A 231 -7.59 26.59 -15.79
C VAL A 231 -6.20 26.14 -15.36
N HIS A 232 -5.30 27.10 -15.24
CA HIS A 232 -3.95 26.92 -14.73
C HIS A 232 -3.74 27.77 -13.47
N VAL A 233 -2.97 27.26 -12.52
CA VAL A 233 -2.50 28.05 -11.38
C VAL A 233 -1.04 28.39 -11.63
N ILE A 234 -0.75 29.68 -11.83
CA ILE A 234 0.60 30.21 -11.89
C ILE A 234 1.15 30.24 -10.46
N VAL A 235 2.06 29.32 -10.17
CA VAL A 235 2.54 29.10 -8.80
C VAL A 235 3.44 30.25 -8.37
N SER A 236 3.35 30.64 -7.10
CA SER A 236 4.23 31.60 -6.44
C SER A 236 4.89 31.03 -5.18
N LYS A 237 4.30 29.98 -4.58
CA LYS A 237 4.84 29.28 -3.41
C LYS A 237 4.45 27.80 -3.45
N CYS A 238 5.38 26.93 -3.09
CA CYS A 238 5.17 25.50 -2.93
C CYS A 238 5.41 25.09 -1.48
N ILE A 239 4.58 24.20 -0.95
CA ILE A 239 4.75 23.58 0.37
C ILE A 239 4.49 22.08 0.24
N ASP A 240 5.44 21.27 0.72
CA ASP A 240 5.26 19.83 0.83
C ASP A 240 4.36 19.49 2.02
N LEU A 241 3.17 18.96 1.75
CA LEU A 241 2.21 18.48 2.76
C LEU A 241 2.21 16.97 2.90
N THR A 242 3.16 16.24 2.31
CA THR A 242 3.22 14.77 2.33
C THR A 242 3.12 14.17 3.74
N LYS A 243 3.63 14.87 4.75
CA LYS A 243 3.51 14.46 6.16
C LYS A 243 2.06 14.33 6.65
N MET A 244 1.12 15.07 6.07
CA MET A 244 -0.31 14.96 6.41
C MET A 244 -0.91 13.61 5.96
N LEU A 245 -0.36 12.99 4.91
CA LEU A 245 -0.76 11.65 4.49
C LEU A 245 -0.24 10.58 5.44
N GLY A 246 0.97 10.75 5.99
CA GLY A 246 1.54 9.81 6.97
C GLY A 246 0.70 9.70 8.25
N LYS A 247 0.06 10.81 8.63
CA LYS A 247 -0.90 10.80 9.74
C LYS A 247 -2.15 9.97 9.47
N LEU A 248 -2.50 9.65 8.22
CA LEU A 248 -3.65 8.80 7.93
C LEU A 248 -3.45 7.34 8.35
N VAL A 249 -2.18 6.92 8.44
CA VAL A 249 -1.81 5.60 8.96
C VAL A 249 -1.76 5.60 10.49
N GLN A 250 -1.37 6.72 11.11
CA GLN A 250 -1.20 6.81 12.58
C GLN A 250 -2.46 7.26 13.33
N ARG A 251 -3.28 8.13 12.76
CA ARG A 251 -4.35 8.85 13.46
C ARG A 251 -5.50 7.95 13.92
N GLU A 252 -5.63 6.77 13.33
CA GLU A 252 -6.60 5.78 13.83
C GLU A 252 -6.01 4.84 14.89
N MET A 253 -4.67 4.74 15.01
CA MET A 253 -4.05 4.06 16.16
C MET A 253 -4.20 4.88 17.45
N ASP A 254 -4.27 6.22 17.34
CA ASP A 254 -4.54 7.12 18.47
C ASP A 254 -6.01 7.09 18.91
N ASP A 255 -6.95 6.76 18.00
CA ASP A 255 -8.38 6.59 18.28
C ASP A 255 -8.73 5.17 18.78
N LEU A 256 -7.80 4.22 18.72
CA LEU A 256 -7.94 2.98 19.48
C LEU A 256 -7.91 3.37 20.96
N PRO A 257 -8.86 2.89 21.79
CA PRO A 257 -8.75 3.11 23.22
C PRO A 257 -7.37 2.60 23.63
N ILE A 258 -6.54 3.51 24.14
CA ILE A 258 -5.35 3.13 24.88
C ILE A 258 -5.86 2.09 25.87
N MET A 259 -5.48 0.82 25.70
CA MET A 259 -5.71 -0.17 26.74
C MET A 259 -4.91 0.35 27.92
N HIS A 260 -5.59 1.08 28.80
CA HIS A 260 -5.10 1.32 30.13
C HIS A 260 -4.92 -0.09 30.69
N LEU A 261 -3.68 -0.55 30.76
CA LEU A 261 -3.32 -1.61 31.69
C LEU A 261 -3.90 -1.15 33.02
N SER A 262 -4.92 -1.87 33.47
CA SER A 262 -5.53 -1.56 34.74
C SER A 262 -4.43 -1.69 35.79
N SER A 263 -4.39 -0.80 36.79
CA SER A 263 -3.35 -0.89 37.84
C SER A 263 -3.38 -2.23 38.61
N THR A 264 -4.39 -3.06 38.36
CA THR A 264 -4.53 -4.44 38.83
C THR A 264 -3.78 -5.50 38.01
N ASP A 265 -3.28 -5.17 36.81
CA ASP A 265 -2.45 -6.09 35.99
C ASP A 265 -0.95 -6.07 36.39
N GLY A 266 -0.60 -5.27 37.41
CA GLY A 266 0.77 -5.12 37.92
C GLY A 266 1.32 -6.29 38.77
N ASN A 267 0.59 -7.39 38.92
CA ASN A 267 1.01 -8.53 39.75
C ASN A 267 0.93 -9.90 39.04
N ALA A 268 1.10 -9.95 37.71
CA ALA A 268 1.49 -11.20 37.07
C ALA A 268 2.96 -11.47 37.42
N THR A 269 3.17 -12.30 38.45
CA THR A 269 4.47 -12.85 38.84
C THR A 269 5.26 -13.28 37.60
N PRO A 270 6.56 -12.92 37.49
CA PRO A 270 7.38 -13.43 36.40
C PRO A 270 7.37 -14.96 36.47
N TYR A 271 7.10 -15.60 35.33
CA TYR A 271 7.30 -17.03 35.13
C TYR A 271 8.56 -17.49 35.88
N PRO A 272 8.50 -18.48 36.78
CA PRO A 272 9.71 -18.98 37.39
C PRO A 272 10.56 -19.59 36.27
N SER A 273 11.67 -18.92 35.95
CA SER A 273 12.72 -19.50 35.12
C SER A 273 13.16 -20.78 35.80
N GLN A 274 12.76 -21.94 35.28
CA GLN A 274 13.33 -23.19 35.68
C GLN A 274 14.83 -23.11 35.36
N HIS A 275 15.64 -22.91 36.39
CA HIS A 275 17.08 -23.08 36.31
C HIS A 275 17.34 -24.52 35.86
N LYS A 276 17.55 -24.72 34.55
CA LYS A 276 18.25 -25.90 34.06
C LYS A 276 19.64 -25.88 34.71
N PRO A 277 20.06 -26.90 35.47
CA PRO A 277 21.43 -27.00 35.88
C PRO A 277 22.29 -27.09 34.62
N THR A 278 23.23 -26.16 34.47
CA THR A 278 24.31 -26.26 33.49
C THR A 278 24.93 -27.65 33.63
N GLN A 279 24.78 -28.49 32.61
CA GLN A 279 25.50 -29.75 32.55
C GLN A 279 27.00 -29.42 32.60
N VAL A 280 27.62 -29.76 33.73
CA VAL A 280 29.07 -29.81 33.86
C VAL A 280 29.58 -30.74 32.77
N ARG A 281 30.41 -30.21 31.86
CA ARG A 281 31.14 -31.04 30.90
C ARG A 281 31.99 -32.02 31.70
N THR A 282 31.54 -33.27 31.77
CA THR A 282 32.36 -34.37 32.23
C THR A 282 33.40 -34.61 31.14
N ALA A 283 34.67 -34.49 31.49
CA ALA A 283 35.77 -34.78 30.59
C ALA A 283 35.65 -36.23 30.10
N VAL A 284 35.37 -36.41 28.81
CA VAL A 284 35.45 -37.71 28.18
C VAL A 284 36.94 -38.03 28.05
N THR A 285 37.36 -39.06 28.77
CA THR A 285 38.67 -39.69 28.64
C THR A 285 39.00 -39.98 27.18
N GLN A 286 40.19 -39.55 26.78
CA GLN A 286 40.85 -39.93 25.53
C GLN A 286 40.92 -41.46 25.47
N ASP A 287 40.16 -42.10 24.58
CA ASP A 287 40.48 -43.38 23.94
C ASP A 287 39.32 -43.80 23.02
N ALA A 288 39.12 -43.08 21.91
CA ALA A 288 38.21 -43.50 20.84
C ALA A 288 38.49 -42.78 19.51
N PHE A 289 39.75 -42.68 19.08
CA PHE A 289 40.07 -42.29 17.70
C PHE A 289 40.92 -43.38 17.05
N HIS A 290 40.30 -44.13 16.14
CA HIS A 290 40.98 -45.02 15.20
C HIS A 290 41.68 -44.20 14.11
N GLY A 291 42.98 -44.42 13.94
CA GLY A 291 43.87 -43.68 13.05
C GLY A 291 43.47 -43.75 11.57
N GLY A 292 43.40 -42.58 10.93
CA GLY A 292 43.12 -42.43 9.50
C GLY A 292 44.22 -43.02 8.62
N ARG A 293 43.81 -43.60 7.48
CA ARG A 293 44.70 -44.09 6.41
C ARG A 293 45.24 -42.90 5.60
N ASN A 294 46.56 -42.80 5.50
CA ASN A 294 47.25 -41.88 4.60
C ASN A 294 47.13 -42.39 3.15
N PHE A 295 46.62 -41.56 2.24
CA PHE A 295 46.82 -41.74 0.80
C PHE A 295 48.08 -40.97 0.38
N LYS A 296 49.01 -41.69 -0.26
CA LYS A 296 50.16 -41.13 -1.00
C LYS A 296 49.73 -40.82 -2.43
#